data_AF-A0A0F4J5L8-F1
#
_entry.id   AF-A0A0F4J5L8-F1
#
_cell.length_a   1.000
_cell.length_b   1.000
_cell.length_c   1.000
_cell.angle_alpha   90.00
_cell.angle_beta   90.00
_cell.angle_gamma   90.00
#
_symmetry.space_group_name_H-M   'P 1'
#
loop_
_entity.id
_entity.type
_entity.pdbx_description
1 polymer ?
#
loop_
_entity_poly.entity_id
_entity_poly.type
_entity_poly.pdbx_seq_one_letter_code
_entity_poly.pdbx_strand_id
1 'polypeptide(L)'
;MGAARVEGNTLLLGDGVRIRFIRTLRLPESGTHALPPGLGEFPLRRVEDYPDTVPAELRAKGGVMLPVYLREAMWLAFGGSTEPAALQVGVGKVCAVSGKPWTGRLARDPQNYVVLPRQPWLDGINSGDGTVRQFVAVPLGLGATVEGQVTGEETTGGVQLQAFPLEPDAL
;
A
#
# COMPACT_ATOMS: atom_id res chain seq x y z
N MET A 1 12.12 -15.16 4.03
CA MET A 1 11.20 -13.99 4.11
C MET A 1 11.82 -12.99 5.08
N GLY A 2 12.34 -11.87 4.58
CA GLY A 2 12.91 -10.84 5.44
C GLY A 2 11.81 -10.11 6.20
N ALA A 3 11.98 -9.94 7.51
CA ALA A 3 11.03 -9.21 8.35
C ALA A 3 10.94 -7.74 7.91
N ALA A 4 9.72 -7.19 7.87
CA ALA A 4 9.52 -5.76 7.67
C ALA A 4 10.11 -4.98 8.85
N ARG A 5 10.83 -3.89 8.58
CA ARG A 5 11.42 -3.01 9.61
C ARG A 5 10.92 -1.59 9.45
N VAL A 6 10.92 -0.84 10.55
CA VAL A 6 10.53 0.57 10.58
C VAL A 6 11.73 1.40 11.00
N GLU A 7 12.14 2.36 10.17
CA GLU A 7 13.18 3.36 10.45
C GLU A 7 12.56 4.75 10.36
N GLY A 8 12.27 5.37 11.52
CA GLY A 8 11.47 6.59 11.56
C GLY A 8 10.08 6.36 10.95
N ASN A 9 9.74 7.10 9.89
CA ASN A 9 8.50 6.94 9.13
C ASN A 9 8.69 6.12 7.84
N THR A 10 9.82 5.43 7.69
CA THR A 10 10.12 4.59 6.53
C THR A 10 9.91 3.11 6.85
N LEU A 11 9.13 2.44 6.01
CA LEU A 11 9.00 0.99 5.99
C LEU A 11 10.09 0.40 5.09
N LEU A 12 10.82 -0.58 5.63
CA LEU A 12 11.83 -1.35 4.91
C LEU A 12 11.34 -2.77 4.67
N LEU A 13 11.40 -3.21 3.41
CA LEU A 13 11.06 -4.56 2.99
C LEU A 13 12.26 -5.22 2.31
N GLY A 14 12.55 -6.47 2.71
CA GLY A 14 13.67 -7.24 2.18
C GLY A 14 15.01 -6.51 2.33
N ASP A 15 15.84 -6.58 1.29
CA ASP A 15 17.23 -6.09 1.31
C ASP A 15 17.39 -4.64 0.84
N GLY A 16 16.31 -3.86 0.78
CA GLY A 16 16.45 -2.42 0.55
C GLY A 16 15.24 -1.66 0.03
N VAL A 17 14.07 -2.27 -0.18
CA VAL A 17 12.89 -1.53 -0.64
C VAL A 17 12.43 -0.58 0.47
N ARG A 18 12.49 0.73 0.20
CA ARG A 18 12.12 1.80 1.16
C ARG A 18 10.78 2.40 0.74
N ILE A 19 9.80 2.40 1.64
CA ILE A 19 8.45 2.90 1.38
C ILE A 19 8.08 3.91 2.44
N ARG A 20 7.56 5.06 2.02
CA ARG A 20 6.99 6.09 2.90
C ARG A 20 5.56 6.38 2.49
N PHE A 21 4.71 6.65 3.47
CA PHE A 21 3.30 6.96 3.26
C PHE A 21 3.14 8.47 3.39
N ILE A 22 2.77 9.13 2.31
CA ILE A 22 2.74 10.59 2.23
C ILE A 22 1.29 11.05 2.33
N ARG A 23 1.01 11.91 3.31
CA ARG A 23 -0.27 12.59 3.44
C ARG A 23 -0.51 13.51 2.26
N THR A 24 -1.75 13.56 1.79
CA THR A 24 -2.11 14.44 0.68
C THR A 24 -3.54 14.97 0.79
N LEU A 25 -3.89 15.90 -0.09
CA LEU A 25 -5.25 16.41 -0.21
C LEU A 25 -6.18 15.32 -0.73
N ARG A 26 -7.35 15.17 -0.10
CA ARG A 26 -8.43 14.37 -0.66
C ARG A 26 -9.04 15.13 -1.83
N LEU A 27 -8.91 14.57 -3.03
CA LEU A 27 -9.45 15.12 -4.25
C LEU A 27 -10.95 14.78 -4.37
N PRO A 28 -11.73 15.62 -5.07
CA PRO A 28 -13.08 15.27 -5.48
C PRO A 28 -13.10 13.95 -6.27
N GLU A 29 -14.22 13.21 -6.18
CA GLU A 29 -14.37 11.91 -6.85
C GLU A 29 -14.51 12.02 -8.38
N SER A 30 -14.77 13.22 -8.89
CA SER A 30 -14.92 13.50 -10.32
C SER A 30 -13.94 14.58 -10.79
N GLY A 31 -13.66 14.55 -12.09
CA GLY A 31 -12.75 15.48 -12.76
C GLY A 31 -11.31 14.97 -12.84
N THR A 32 -10.50 15.69 -13.63
CA THR A 32 -9.06 15.47 -13.73
C THR A 32 -8.35 16.47 -12.85
N HIS A 33 -7.46 15.98 -12.00
CA HIS A 33 -6.71 16.78 -11.04
C HIS A 33 -5.22 16.56 -11.26
N ALA A 34 -4.41 17.56 -10.91
CA ALA A 34 -2.96 17.38 -10.89
C ALA A 34 -2.55 16.36 -9.81
N LEU A 35 -1.33 15.81 -9.94
CA LEU A 35 -0.76 14.93 -8.92
C LEU A 35 -0.80 15.62 -7.54
N PRO A 36 -1.35 14.95 -6.52
CA PRO A 36 -1.69 15.63 -5.29
C PRO A 36 -0.40 15.87 -4.47
N PRO A 37 -0.23 17.07 -3.88
CA PRO A 37 1.02 17.46 -3.23
C PRO A 37 1.27 16.62 -1.97
N GLY A 38 2.53 16.50 -1.56
CA GLY A 38 2.85 15.95 -0.24
C GLY A 38 2.60 16.96 0.87
N LEU A 39 1.88 16.55 1.92
CA LEU A 39 1.59 17.33 3.12
C LEU A 39 2.29 16.77 4.37
N GLY A 40 3.37 16.02 4.17
CA GLY A 40 4.15 15.35 5.21
C GLY A 40 3.99 13.83 5.22
N GLU A 41 4.80 13.17 6.03
CA GLU A 41 4.82 11.71 6.16
C GLU A 41 3.89 11.27 7.28
N PHE A 42 3.15 10.18 7.08
CA PHE A 42 2.44 9.54 8.18
C PHE A 42 3.42 8.85 9.13
N PRO A 43 3.15 8.85 10.44
CA PRO A 43 3.94 8.09 11.38
C PRO A 43 3.76 6.58 11.15
N LEU A 44 4.83 5.81 11.31
CA LEU A 44 4.78 4.35 11.32
C LEU A 44 5.11 3.81 12.72
N ARG A 45 4.34 2.82 13.15
CA ARG A 45 4.50 2.17 14.47
C ARG A 45 4.48 0.66 14.29
N ARG A 46 5.40 -0.07 14.90
CA ARG A 46 5.29 -1.54 14.89
C ARG A 46 4.18 -1.96 15.85
N VAL A 47 3.39 -2.96 15.48
CA VAL A 47 2.33 -3.49 16.37
C VAL A 47 2.93 -4.01 17.68
N GLU A 48 4.08 -4.67 17.59
CA GLU A 48 4.78 -5.29 18.75
C GLU A 48 5.22 -4.29 19.82
N ASP A 49 5.38 -3.01 19.47
CA ASP A 49 5.79 -1.96 20.41
C ASP A 49 4.63 -1.48 21.31
N TYR A 50 3.40 -1.92 21.06
CA TYR A 50 2.19 -1.45 21.73
C TYR A 50 1.31 -2.61 22.27
N PRO A 51 1.88 -3.57 23.01
CA PRO A 51 1.19 -4.78 23.40
C PRO A 51 0.01 -4.57 24.35
N ASP A 52 -0.18 -3.40 24.96
CA ASP A 52 -1.30 -3.18 25.90
C ASP A 52 -2.46 -2.38 25.29
N THR A 53 -2.21 -1.67 24.20
CA THR A 53 -3.18 -0.71 23.62
C THR A 53 -3.69 -1.10 22.24
N VAL A 54 -3.00 -1.98 21.52
CA VAL A 54 -3.47 -2.46 20.21
C VAL A 54 -4.60 -3.48 20.37
N PRO A 55 -5.64 -3.42 19.51
CA PRO A 55 -6.67 -4.45 19.41
C PRO A 55 -6.07 -5.85 19.27
N ALA A 56 -6.74 -6.84 19.85
CA ALA A 56 -6.26 -8.22 19.88
C ALA A 56 -6.06 -8.79 18.46
N GLU A 57 -6.90 -8.40 17.52
CA GLU A 57 -6.85 -8.82 16.12
C GLU A 57 -5.60 -8.28 15.42
N LEU A 58 -5.23 -7.03 15.67
CA LEU A 58 -3.99 -6.45 15.14
C LEU A 58 -2.77 -7.10 15.79
N ARG A 59 -2.82 -7.38 17.10
CA ARG A 59 -1.76 -8.09 17.81
C ARG A 59 -1.50 -9.48 17.25
N ALA A 60 -2.57 -10.23 16.99
CA ALA A 60 -2.50 -11.58 16.42
C ALA A 60 -1.96 -11.58 14.98
N LYS A 61 -2.30 -10.55 14.18
CA LYS A 61 -1.80 -10.38 12.82
C LYS A 61 -0.35 -9.88 12.77
N GLY A 62 0.06 -9.05 13.73
CA GLY A 62 1.34 -8.36 13.74
C GLY A 62 1.47 -7.28 12.66
N GLY A 63 2.71 -6.91 12.34
CA GLY A 63 3.02 -5.96 11.27
C GLY A 63 3.20 -4.52 11.76
N VAL A 64 2.80 -3.57 10.91
CA VAL A 64 3.01 -2.12 11.10
C VAL A 64 1.67 -1.40 11.09
N MET A 65 1.47 -0.53 12.06
CA MET A 65 0.34 0.38 12.16
C MET A 65 0.69 1.72 11.52
N LEU A 66 -0.30 2.25 10.80
CA LEU A 66 -0.28 3.57 10.19
C LEU A 66 -1.42 4.40 10.83
N PRO A 67 -1.14 5.21 11.87
CA PRO A 67 -2.15 6.08 12.47
C PRO A 67 -2.67 7.09 11.45
N VAL A 68 -3.96 6.99 11.12
CA VAL A 68 -4.63 7.79 10.09
C VAL A 68 -6.03 8.16 10.55
N TYR A 69 -6.45 9.40 10.36
CA TYR A 69 -7.82 9.83 10.60
C TYR A 69 -8.73 9.38 9.46
N LEU A 70 -10.02 9.17 9.78
CA LEU A 70 -11.01 8.84 8.78
C LEU A 70 -11.03 9.90 7.67
N ARG A 71 -11.05 9.42 6.42
CA ARG A 71 -11.04 10.21 5.18
C ARG A 71 -9.74 10.95 4.86
N GLU A 72 -8.66 10.72 5.60
CA GLU A 72 -7.34 11.16 5.12
C GLU A 72 -6.93 10.37 3.87
N ALA A 73 -6.33 11.11 2.93
CA ALA A 73 -5.80 10.55 1.70
C ALA A 73 -4.27 10.44 1.77
N MET A 74 -3.72 9.45 1.07
CA MET A 74 -2.29 9.23 0.98
C MET A 74 -1.85 8.76 -0.41
N TRP A 75 -0.55 8.87 -0.67
CA TRP A 75 0.15 8.16 -1.73
C TRP A 75 1.43 7.52 -1.18
N LEU A 76 1.97 6.54 -1.89
CA LEU A 76 3.17 5.81 -1.48
C LEU A 76 4.38 6.37 -2.22
N ALA A 77 5.37 6.85 -1.48
CA ALA A 77 6.67 7.23 -2.01
C ALA A 77 7.64 6.03 -1.94
N PHE A 78 8.29 5.72 -3.04
CA PHE A 78 9.32 4.69 -3.09
C PHE A 78 10.69 5.35 -3.02
N GLY A 79 11.36 5.20 -1.88
CA GLY A 79 12.68 5.77 -1.61
C GLY A 79 13.83 5.01 -2.28
N GLY A 80 13.53 4.23 -3.32
CA GLY A 80 14.46 3.34 -4.01
C GLY A 80 14.54 1.93 -3.42
N SER A 81 15.41 1.15 -4.04
CA SER A 81 15.79 -0.19 -3.62
C SER A 81 17.29 -0.39 -3.90
N THR A 82 17.99 -1.16 -3.07
CA THR A 82 19.42 -1.45 -3.27
C THR A 82 19.66 -2.22 -4.57
N GLU A 83 18.79 -3.19 -4.84
CA GLU A 83 18.74 -3.96 -6.07
C GLU A 83 17.37 -3.79 -6.75
N PRO A 84 17.24 -4.03 -8.07
CA PRO A 84 15.95 -4.04 -8.74
C PRO A 84 14.95 -4.97 -8.04
N ALA A 85 13.73 -4.46 -7.83
CA ALA A 85 12.70 -5.22 -7.12
C ALA A 85 11.31 -5.00 -7.73
N ALA A 86 10.50 -6.05 -7.70
CA ALA A 86 9.07 -5.96 -7.95
C ALA A 86 8.36 -5.79 -6.62
N LEU A 87 7.59 -4.72 -6.47
CA LEU A 87 6.78 -4.46 -5.28
C LEU A 87 5.31 -4.69 -5.63
N GLN A 88 4.69 -5.66 -4.96
CA GLN A 88 3.24 -5.79 -4.96
C GLN A 88 2.64 -4.87 -3.90
N VAL A 89 1.63 -4.12 -4.31
CA VAL A 89 0.85 -3.23 -3.44
C VAL A 89 -0.61 -3.67 -3.48
N GLY A 90 -1.16 -3.96 -2.31
CA GLY A 90 -2.53 -4.44 -2.13
C GLY A 90 -3.28 -3.57 -1.15
N VAL A 91 -4.59 -3.46 -1.32
CA VAL A 91 -5.51 -2.78 -0.41
C VAL A 91 -6.67 -3.71 -0.16
N GLY A 92 -6.83 -4.16 1.09
CA GLY A 92 -7.83 -5.16 1.44
C GLY A 92 -7.77 -6.40 0.52
N LYS A 93 -6.57 -6.93 0.28
CA LYS A 93 -6.32 -8.09 -0.60
C LYS A 93 -6.79 -7.90 -2.05
N VAL A 94 -6.89 -6.67 -2.53
CA VAL A 94 -6.99 -6.36 -3.97
C VAL A 94 -5.70 -5.70 -4.41
N CYS A 95 -5.10 -6.16 -5.51
CA CYS A 95 -3.90 -5.56 -6.07
C CYS A 95 -4.19 -4.15 -6.59
N ALA A 96 -3.46 -3.15 -6.11
CA ALA A 96 -3.63 -1.76 -6.50
C ALA A 96 -3.24 -1.46 -7.96
N VAL A 97 -2.41 -2.32 -8.56
CA VAL A 97 -1.92 -2.16 -9.95
C VAL A 97 -2.88 -2.80 -10.94
N SER A 98 -3.27 -4.06 -10.71
CA SER A 98 -4.11 -4.83 -11.64
C SER A 98 -5.61 -4.74 -11.36
N GLY A 99 -6.02 -4.30 -10.17
CA GLY A 99 -7.40 -4.37 -9.70
C GLY A 99 -7.92 -5.80 -9.46
N LYS A 100 -7.05 -6.82 -9.54
CA LYS A 100 -7.41 -8.23 -9.33
C LYS A 100 -7.19 -8.68 -7.87
N PRO A 101 -7.80 -9.80 -7.44
CA PRO A 101 -7.51 -10.37 -6.12
C PRO A 101 -6.01 -10.58 -5.89
N TRP A 102 -5.55 -10.29 -4.68
CA TRP A 102 -4.17 -10.45 -4.25
C TRP A 102 -3.81 -11.93 -4.14
N THR A 103 -2.80 -12.35 -4.89
CA THR A 103 -2.34 -13.75 -4.91
C THR A 103 -1.04 -13.98 -4.13
N GLY A 104 -0.31 -12.91 -3.78
CA GLY A 104 1.05 -12.99 -3.21
C GLY A 104 2.09 -13.56 -4.18
N ARG A 105 1.78 -13.59 -5.48
CA ARG A 105 2.67 -14.05 -6.57
C ARG A 105 2.70 -13.01 -7.68
N LEU A 106 3.87 -12.78 -8.25
CA LEU A 106 4.01 -11.88 -9.40
C LEU A 106 3.29 -12.44 -10.62
N ALA A 107 2.61 -11.57 -11.35
CA ALA A 107 2.02 -11.84 -12.65
C ALA A 107 2.34 -10.66 -13.58
N ARG A 108 2.63 -10.96 -14.84
CA ARG A 108 2.90 -9.95 -15.89
C ARG A 108 1.67 -9.58 -16.71
N ASP A 109 0.69 -10.48 -16.79
CA ASP A 109 -0.55 -10.25 -17.53
C ASP A 109 -1.79 -10.72 -16.74
N PRO A 110 -2.62 -9.80 -16.23
CA PRO A 110 -2.32 -8.37 -16.09
C PRO A 110 -1.19 -8.16 -15.06
N GLN A 111 -0.32 -7.17 -15.30
CA GLN A 111 0.79 -6.85 -14.39
C GLN A 111 0.27 -6.47 -13.00
N ASN A 112 0.83 -7.06 -11.94
CA ASN A 112 0.36 -6.88 -10.56
C ASN A 112 1.40 -6.31 -9.58
N TYR A 113 2.43 -5.65 -10.11
CA TYR A 113 3.54 -5.08 -9.33
C TYR A 113 4.04 -3.79 -9.95
N VAL A 114 4.77 -3.00 -9.16
CA VAL A 114 5.58 -1.88 -9.64
C VAL A 114 7.07 -2.27 -9.66
N VAL A 115 7.84 -1.70 -10.59
CA VAL A 115 9.27 -1.97 -10.74
C VAL A 115 10.08 -0.86 -10.07
N LEU A 116 10.85 -1.22 -9.04
CA LEU A 116 11.75 -0.31 -8.33
C LEU A 116 13.19 -0.47 -8.85
N PRO A 117 13.98 0.61 -8.90
CA PRO A 117 13.66 1.98 -8.46
C PRO A 117 13.02 2.87 -9.55
N ARG A 118 12.68 2.31 -10.72
CA ARG A 118 12.19 3.08 -11.88
C ARG A 118 10.83 3.74 -11.65
N GLN A 119 9.98 3.12 -10.85
CA GLN A 119 8.72 3.70 -10.37
C GLN A 119 9.01 4.45 -9.06
N PRO A 120 8.89 5.79 -9.01
CA PRO A 120 9.18 6.58 -7.80
C PRO A 120 8.02 6.68 -6.80
N TRP A 121 6.77 6.46 -7.24
CA TRP A 121 5.59 6.53 -6.38
C TRP A 121 4.42 5.69 -6.89
N LEU A 122 3.42 5.50 -6.04
CA LEU A 122 2.09 5.03 -6.40
C LEU A 122 1.05 5.96 -5.76
N ASP A 123 0.34 6.72 -6.60
CA ASP A 123 -0.58 7.80 -6.22
C ASP A 123 -2.04 7.34 -6.05
N GLY A 124 -2.36 6.16 -6.56
CA GLY A 124 -3.69 5.59 -6.41
C GLY A 124 -3.78 4.11 -6.79
N ILE A 125 -5.02 3.65 -6.76
CA ILE A 125 -5.48 2.31 -7.07
C ILE A 125 -6.09 2.37 -8.46
N ASN A 126 -5.67 1.47 -9.35
CA ASN A 126 -6.24 1.35 -10.68
C ASN A 126 -7.75 1.05 -10.58
N SER A 127 -8.58 1.92 -11.15
CA SER A 127 -10.05 1.76 -11.16
C SER A 127 -10.61 1.42 -12.53
N GLY A 128 -9.76 1.09 -13.51
CA GLY A 128 -10.16 0.88 -14.91
C GLY A 128 -10.22 2.19 -15.70
N ASP A 129 -10.38 2.06 -17.02
CA ASP A 129 -10.61 3.17 -17.96
C ASP A 129 -9.59 4.32 -17.89
N GLY A 130 -8.34 4.01 -17.52
CA GLY A 130 -7.27 5.01 -17.38
C GLY A 130 -7.42 5.94 -16.17
N THR A 131 -8.30 5.60 -15.22
CA THR A 131 -8.53 6.37 -13.99
C THR A 131 -7.87 5.70 -12.78
N VAL A 132 -7.56 6.52 -11.77
CA VAL A 132 -7.02 6.07 -10.48
C VAL A 132 -7.87 6.62 -9.33
N ARG A 133 -7.99 5.84 -8.26
CA ARG A 133 -8.62 6.26 -7.00
C ARG A 133 -7.57 6.44 -5.91
N GLN A 134 -7.65 7.52 -5.14
CA GLN A 134 -6.70 7.76 -4.05
C GLN A 134 -6.80 6.69 -2.95
N PHE A 135 -5.69 6.41 -2.28
CA PHE A 135 -5.71 5.66 -1.03
C PHE A 135 -6.34 6.53 0.06
N VAL A 136 -7.59 6.23 0.42
CA VAL A 136 -8.34 6.97 1.44
C VAL A 136 -8.67 6.04 2.60
N ALA A 137 -8.44 6.50 3.82
CA ALA A 137 -8.84 5.78 5.02
C ALA A 137 -10.38 5.78 5.14
N VAL A 138 -10.98 4.61 5.05
CA VAL A 138 -12.43 4.41 5.18
C VAL A 138 -12.73 3.39 6.28
N PRO A 139 -13.88 3.51 6.98
CA PRO A 139 -14.31 2.48 7.93
C PRO A 139 -14.59 1.16 7.21
N LEU A 140 -14.25 0.04 7.86
CA LEU A 140 -14.72 -1.28 7.43
C LEU A 140 -16.24 -1.42 7.72
N GLY A 141 -16.94 -2.21 6.92
CA GLY A 141 -18.37 -2.53 7.07
C GLY A 141 -19.33 -1.54 6.41
N LEU A 142 -18.83 -0.56 5.65
CA LEU A 142 -19.65 0.47 4.97
C LEU A 142 -19.72 0.28 3.45
N GLY A 143 -19.11 -0.77 2.90
CA GLY A 143 -19.05 -1.01 1.45
C GLY A 143 -18.19 0.00 0.69
N ALA A 144 -17.37 0.78 1.41
CA ALA A 144 -16.55 1.84 0.86
C ALA A 144 -15.10 1.41 0.64
N THR A 145 -14.70 0.23 1.11
CA THR A 145 -13.35 -0.29 0.92
C THR A 145 -13.17 -0.85 -0.50
N VAL A 146 -11.93 -0.91 -0.98
CA VAL A 146 -11.63 -1.56 -2.26
C VAL A 146 -11.94 -3.06 -2.22
N GLU A 147 -11.73 -3.72 -1.07
CA GLU A 147 -12.15 -5.10 -0.84
C GLU A 147 -13.66 -5.22 -1.09
N GLY A 148 -14.48 -4.43 -0.40
CA GLY A 148 -15.93 -4.47 -0.51
C GLY A 148 -16.44 -4.19 -1.92
N GLN A 149 -15.82 -3.23 -2.62
CA GLN A 149 -16.20 -2.89 -3.99
C GLN A 149 -15.85 -3.97 -5.02
N VAL A 150 -14.81 -4.77 -4.77
CA VAL A 150 -14.29 -5.75 -5.73
C VAL A 150 -14.74 -7.18 -5.40
N THR A 151 -14.74 -7.55 -4.12
CA THR A 151 -15.03 -8.91 -3.66
C THR A 151 -16.40 -9.04 -3.01
N GLY A 152 -17.01 -7.93 -2.56
CA GLY A 152 -18.23 -7.93 -1.76
C GLY A 152 -18.00 -8.23 -0.27
N GLU A 153 -16.74 -8.37 0.17
CA GLU A 153 -16.36 -8.63 1.57
C GLU A 153 -15.57 -7.44 2.14
N GLU A 154 -15.57 -7.23 3.46
CA GLU A 154 -14.76 -6.18 4.12
C GLU A 154 -14.12 -6.72 5.40
N THR A 155 -13.28 -7.75 5.27
CA THR A 155 -12.73 -8.50 6.42
C THR A 155 -11.24 -8.27 6.65
N THR A 156 -10.51 -7.91 5.59
CA THR A 156 -9.06 -7.79 5.64
C THR A 156 -8.65 -6.38 6.02
N GLY A 157 -9.12 -5.39 5.27
CA GLY A 157 -8.69 -3.99 5.38
C GLY A 157 -7.18 -3.79 5.18
N GLY A 158 -6.73 -2.55 5.39
CA GLY A 158 -5.32 -2.18 5.39
C GLY A 158 -4.59 -2.31 4.05
N VAL A 159 -3.29 -2.03 4.07
CA VAL A 159 -2.38 -2.13 2.91
C VAL A 159 -1.51 -3.37 3.06
N GLN A 160 -1.38 -4.16 2.00
CA GLN A 160 -0.48 -5.30 1.90
C GLN A 160 0.68 -4.96 0.99
N LEU A 161 1.90 -5.26 1.43
CA LEU A 161 3.12 -4.97 0.69
C LEU A 161 4.02 -6.19 0.67
N GLN A 162 4.52 -6.53 -0.51
CA GLN A 162 5.46 -7.64 -0.67
C GLN A 162 6.47 -7.30 -1.75
N ALA A 163 7.75 -7.33 -1.37
CA ALA A 163 8.87 -7.10 -2.28
C ALA A 163 9.44 -8.45 -2.75
N PHE A 164 9.78 -8.49 -4.03
CA PHE A 164 10.40 -9.62 -4.70
C PHE A 164 11.68 -9.12 -5.38
N PRO A 165 12.84 -9.74 -5.13
CA PRO A 165 14.04 -9.45 -5.90
C PRO A 165 13.78 -9.70 -7.39
N LEU A 166 14.19 -8.78 -8.25
CA LEU A 166 14.26 -9.01 -9.69
C LEU A 166 15.70 -9.37 -9.99
N GLU A 167 16.00 -10.66 -9.92
CA GLU A 167 17.28 -11.16 -10.44
C GLU A 167 17.32 -10.96 -11.97
N PRO A 168 18.49 -10.69 -12.56
CA PRO A 168 18.62 -10.49 -14.01
C PRO A 168 17.99 -11.60 -14.85
N ASP A 169 17.99 -12.84 -14.35
CA ASP A 169 17.46 -14.03 -15.03
C ASP A 169 15.93 -14.22 -14.87
N ALA A 170 15.27 -13.36 -14.08
CA ALA A 170 13.82 -13.39 -13.84
C ALA A 170 13.04 -12.38 -14.72
N LEU A 171 13.74 -11.61 -15.56
CA LEU A 171 13.17 -10.61 -16.47
C LEU A 171 12.88 -11.15 -17.87
#